data_AF-A0A9Q6Z786-F1
#
_entry.id   AF-A0A9Q6Z786-F1
#
_cell.length_a   1.000
_cell.length_b   1.000
_cell.length_c   1.000
_cell.angle_alpha   90.00
_cell.angle_beta   90.00
_cell.angle_gamma   90.00
#
_symmetry.space_group_name_H-M   'P 1'
#
loop_
_entity.id
_entity.type
_entity.pdbx_description
1 polymer ?
#
loop_
_entity_poly.entity_id
_entity_poly.type
_entity_poly.pdbx_seq_one_letter_code
_entity_poly.pdbx_strand_id
1 'polypeptide(L)'
;MHKIIKVSKDVKPIHISLRKTFDLVIGETYYVCFGNNKVRKCILEGISYRDDKPFQVSVAVQMTTNIGGVHCLFLNEIGRTPEEAVINTVSS
;
A
#
# COMPACT_ATOMS: atom_id res chain seq x y z
N MET A 1 9.24 14.41 11.00
CA MET A 1 8.06 14.68 10.16
C MET A 1 7.94 13.60 9.09
N HIS A 2 7.12 12.56 9.28
CA HIS A 2 6.83 11.65 8.16
C HIS A 2 5.81 12.31 7.23
N LYS A 3 6.25 12.52 5.99
CA LYS A 3 5.64 13.40 4.99
C LYS A 3 4.53 12.63 4.26
N ILE A 4 3.29 13.08 4.38
CA ILE A 4 2.23 12.68 3.44
C ILE A 4 2.72 13.06 2.04
N ILE A 5 2.77 12.08 1.15
CA ILE A 5 3.15 12.30 -0.24
C ILE A 5 1.85 12.58 -0.99
N LYS A 6 1.71 13.82 -1.47
CA LYS A 6 0.60 14.21 -2.34
C LYS A 6 0.99 13.83 -3.77
N VAL A 7 0.25 12.92 -4.36
CA VAL A 7 0.40 12.53 -5.77
C VAL A 7 -0.53 13.40 -6.63
N SER A 8 -0.18 13.64 -7.89
CA SER A 8 -1.04 14.39 -8.82
C SER A 8 -2.45 13.78 -8.87
N LYS A 9 -3.46 14.64 -9.05
CA LYS A 9 -4.84 14.23 -9.26
C LYS A 9 -5.07 13.51 -10.59
N ASP A 10 -4.13 13.60 -11.53
CA ASP A 10 -4.19 12.92 -12.82
C ASP A 10 -3.93 11.41 -12.68
N VAL A 11 -3.22 11.01 -11.63
CA VAL A 11 -3.08 9.60 -11.28
C VAL A 11 -4.38 9.12 -10.66
N LYS A 12 -5.03 8.17 -11.33
CA LYS A 12 -6.31 7.59 -10.93
C LYS A 12 -6.16 6.13 -10.52
N PRO A 13 -6.98 5.67 -9.57
CA PRO A 13 -7.15 4.24 -9.32
C PRO A 13 -7.57 3.51 -10.61
N ILE A 14 -7.07 2.29 -10.78
CA ILE A 14 -7.49 1.41 -11.87
C ILE A 14 -8.29 0.24 -11.33
N HIS A 15 -9.06 -0.39 -12.22
CA HIS A 15 -9.83 -1.58 -11.90
C HIS A 15 -8.92 -2.70 -11.35
N ILE A 16 -9.41 -3.42 -10.35
CA ILE A 16 -8.64 -4.41 -9.58
C ILE A 16 -7.97 -5.49 -10.45
N SER A 17 -8.64 -5.90 -11.53
CA SER A 17 -8.12 -6.91 -12.48
C SER A 17 -6.92 -6.43 -13.31
N LEU A 18 -6.68 -5.11 -13.37
CA LEU A 18 -5.56 -4.52 -14.12
C LEU A 18 -4.34 -4.23 -13.23
N ARG A 19 -4.49 -4.37 -11.92
CA ARG A 19 -3.44 -4.08 -10.95
C ARG A 19 -2.39 -5.18 -11.01
N LYS A 20 -1.13 -4.76 -10.97
CA LYS A 20 0.02 -5.68 -10.98
C LYS A 20 0.41 -6.00 -9.55
N THR A 21 0.52 -7.28 -9.24
CA THR A 21 1.21 -7.75 -8.04
C THR A 21 2.72 -7.83 -8.33
N PHE A 22 3.50 -7.84 -7.26
CA PHE A 22 4.95 -7.94 -7.31
C PHE A 22 5.43 -8.70 -6.08
N ASP A 23 6.67 -9.20 -6.14
CA ASP A 23 7.27 -9.90 -5.01
C ASP A 23 7.53 -8.95 -3.85
N LEU A 24 7.13 -9.39 -2.67
CA LEU A 24 7.16 -8.61 -1.44
C LEU A 24 8.21 -9.14 -0.49
N VAL A 25 8.95 -8.24 0.13
CA VAL A 25 10.04 -8.56 1.06
C VAL A 25 9.72 -7.95 2.42
N ILE A 26 9.63 -8.80 3.44
CA ILE A 26 9.33 -8.36 4.82
C ILE A 26 10.47 -7.45 5.31
N GLY A 27 10.11 -6.35 5.97
CA GLY A 27 11.04 -5.31 6.45
C GLY A 27 11.29 -4.18 5.46
N GLU A 28 10.92 -4.34 4.17
CA GLU A 28 11.10 -3.31 3.16
C GLU A 28 10.05 -2.19 3.24
N THR A 29 10.39 -1.04 2.65
CA THR A 29 9.51 0.12 2.58
C THR A 29 8.65 0.09 1.32
N TYR A 30 7.35 0.25 1.52
CA TYR A 30 6.34 0.36 0.47
C TYR A 30 5.45 1.58 0.69
N TYR A 31 4.43 1.71 -0.15
CA TYR A 31 3.51 2.83 -0.16
C TYR A 31 2.06 2.34 -0.16
N VAL A 32 1.22 3.01 0.63
CA VAL A 32 -0.23 2.80 0.65
C VAL A 32 -0.95 4.13 0.52
N CYS A 33 -2.08 4.13 -0.18
CA CYS A 33 -2.95 5.27 -0.31
C CYS A 33 -4.33 4.94 0.26
N PHE A 34 -4.78 5.72 1.24
CA PHE A 34 -6.10 5.59 1.86
C PHE A 34 -7.12 6.57 1.25
N GLY A 35 -6.90 6.97 -0.01
CA GLY A 35 -7.74 7.92 -0.74
C GLY A 35 -7.19 9.35 -0.81
N ASN A 36 -7.89 10.19 -1.57
CA ASN A 36 -7.55 11.60 -1.81
C ASN A 36 -6.12 11.84 -2.37
N ASN A 37 -5.54 10.84 -3.03
CA ASN A 37 -4.15 10.86 -3.54
C ASN A 37 -3.13 11.19 -2.43
N LYS A 38 -3.46 10.83 -1.18
CA LYS A 38 -2.60 11.00 0.00
C LYS A 38 -1.95 9.67 0.31
N VAL A 39 -0.68 9.57 -0.07
CA VAL A 39 0.12 8.37 0.11
C VAL A 39 0.91 8.46 1.41
N ARG A 40 1.05 7.32 2.08
CA ARG A 40 1.93 7.12 3.23
C ARG A 40 2.94 6.03 2.93
N LYS A 41 4.14 6.18 3.49
CA LYS A 41 5.12 5.10 3.58
C LYS A 41 4.70 4.09 4.64
N CYS A 42 4.92 2.82 4.37
CA CYS A 42 4.71 1.75 5.32
C CYS A 42 5.85 0.73 5.23
N ILE A 43 6.06 -0.01 6.32
CA ILE A 43 6.97 -1.16 6.35
C ILE A 43 6.13 -2.42 6.26
N LEU A 44 6.53 -3.35 5.41
CA LEU A 44 5.89 -4.67 5.36
C LEU A 44 6.32 -5.51 6.57
N GLU A 45 5.36 -5.93 7.39
CA GLU A 45 5.64 -6.72 8.59
C GLU A 45 5.33 -8.21 8.42
N GLY A 46 4.39 -8.55 7.54
CA GLY A 46 3.99 -9.93 7.33
C GLY A 46 3.24 -10.16 6.02
N ILE A 47 3.25 -11.41 5.59
CA ILE A 47 2.52 -11.91 4.42
C ILE A 47 1.67 -13.10 4.88
N SER A 48 0.37 -13.03 4.62
CA SER A 48 -0.59 -14.09 4.91
C SER A 48 -0.82 -14.94 3.66
N TYR A 49 -0.84 -16.25 3.85
CA TYR A 49 -0.96 -17.23 2.77
C TYR A 49 -2.29 -17.98 2.86
N ARG A 50 -2.87 -18.29 1.70
CA ARG A 50 -4.04 -19.16 1.53
C ARG A 50 -3.73 -20.15 0.42
N ASP A 51 -3.83 -21.44 0.70
CA ASP A 51 -3.48 -22.52 -0.24
C ASP A 51 -2.08 -22.32 -0.86
N ASP A 52 -1.09 -22.02 0.00
CA ASP A 52 0.30 -21.71 -0.35
C ASP A 52 0.51 -20.49 -1.26
N LYS A 53 -0.54 -19.70 -1.51
CA LYS A 53 -0.47 -18.46 -2.29
C LYS A 53 -0.57 -17.25 -1.37
N PRO A 54 0.28 -16.22 -1.54
CA PRO A 54 0.13 -14.99 -0.78
C PRO A 54 -1.22 -14.36 -1.13
N PHE A 55 -1.92 -13.86 -0.12
CA PHE A 55 -3.28 -13.30 -0.28
C PHE A 55 -3.40 -11.91 0.34
N GLN A 56 -2.79 -11.70 1.50
CA GLN A 56 -2.84 -10.44 2.24
C GLN A 56 -1.48 -10.08 2.81
N VAL A 57 -1.32 -8.81 3.12
CA VAL A 57 -0.11 -8.24 3.72
C VAL A 57 -0.45 -7.42 4.94
N SER A 58 0.38 -7.51 5.96
CA SER A 58 0.31 -6.66 7.15
C SER A 58 1.38 -5.59 7.04
N VAL A 59 0.96 -4.32 7.05
CA VAL A 59 1.86 -3.18 6.92
C VAL A 59 1.74 -2.23 8.10
N ALA A 60 2.88 -1.83 8.65
CA ALA A 60 2.96 -0.77 9.64
C ALA A 60 3.06 0.58 8.93
N VAL A 61 1.99 1.37 8.98
CA VAL A 61 1.95 2.70 8.36
C VAL A 61 2.63 3.69 9.27
N GLN A 62 3.66 4.38 8.79
CA GLN A 62 4.31 5.40 9.60
C GLN A 62 3.37 6.61 9.79
N MET A 63 3.05 6.94 11.04
CA MET A 63 2.34 8.16 11.40
C MET A 63 3.30 9.19 12.02
N THR A 64 2.83 10.43 12.13
CA THR A 64 3.65 11.60 12.52
C THR A 64 4.29 11.48 13.89
N THR A 65 3.68 10.73 14.81
CA THR A 65 4.09 10.65 16.21
C THR A 65 4.19 9.23 16.74
N ASN A 66 3.81 8.20 15.97
CA ASN A 66 3.90 6.79 16.32
C ASN A 66 3.97 5.92 15.05
N ILE A 67 4.43 4.68 15.18
CA ILE A 67 4.07 3.63 14.21
C ILE A 67 2.54 3.56 14.25
N GLY A 68 1.88 3.89 13.15
CA GLY A 68 0.44 3.73 13.02
C GLY A 68 0.06 2.26 13.19
N GLY A 69 -1.20 1.97 13.46
CA GLY A 69 -1.67 0.60 13.59
C GLY A 69 -1.24 -0.27 12.39
N VAL A 70 -1.08 -1.56 12.64
CA VAL A 70 -0.85 -2.54 11.58
C VAL A 70 -2.12 -2.62 10.74
N HIS A 71 -1.99 -2.43 9.44
CA HIS A 71 -3.10 -2.54 8.49
C HIS A 71 -2.94 -3.80 7.65
N CYS A 72 -4.02 -4.56 7.50
CA CYS A 72 -4.08 -5.68 6.56
C CYS A 72 -4.63 -5.19 5.22
N LEU A 73 -3.88 -5.41 4.15
CA LEU A 73 -4.24 -5.03 2.78
C LEU A 73 -4.21 -6.26 1.87
N PHE A 74 -4.92 -6.21 0.75
CA PHE A 74 -4.70 -7.16 -0.33
C PHE A 74 -3.39 -6.85 -1.07
N LEU A 75 -2.78 -7.86 -1.69
CA LEU A 75 -1.50 -7.74 -2.41
C LEU A 75 -1.51 -6.68 -3.52
N ASN A 76 -2.68 -6.35 -4.05
CA ASN A 76 -2.88 -5.39 -5.13
C ASN A 76 -3.34 -4.01 -4.64
N GLU A 77 -3.27 -3.75 -3.34
CA GLU A 77 -3.56 -2.43 -2.72
C GLU A 77 -2.28 -1.70 -2.28
N ILE A 78 -1.14 -2.40 -2.30
CA ILE A 78 0.19 -1.87 -1.94
C ILE A 78 0.95 -1.46 -3.21
N GLY A 79 1.74 -0.40 -3.14
CA GLY A 79 2.59 0.07 -4.24
C GLY A 79 4.07 0.15 -3.86
N ARG A 80 4.97 -0.03 -4.83
CA ARG A 80 6.42 0.23 -4.67
C ARG A 80 6.75 1.70 -4.84
N THR A 81 5.85 2.47 -5.47
CA THR A 81 5.93 3.92 -5.59
C THR A 81 4.66 4.61 -5.07
N PRO A 82 4.70 5.91 -4.79
CA PRO A 82 3.50 6.67 -4.44
C PRO A 82 2.42 6.61 -5.53
N GLU A 83 2.80 6.69 -6.78
CA GLU A 83 1.88 6.63 -7.92
C GLU A 83 1.22 5.25 -8.00
N GLU A 84 1.99 4.17 -7.85
CA GLU A 84 1.46 2.81 -7.80
C GLU A 84 0.46 2.65 -6.64
N ALA A 85 0.74 3.23 -5.47
CA ALA A 85 -0.19 3.19 -4.34
C ALA A 85 -1.53 3.89 -4.63
N VAL A 86 -1.51 4.99 -5.39
CA VAL A 86 -2.74 5.66 -5.85
C VAL A 86 -3.48 4.82 -6.88
N ILE A 87 -2.76 4.25 -7.85
CA ILE A 87 -3.31 3.34 -8.87
C ILE A 87 -4.00 2.13 -8.21
N ASN A 88 -3.40 1.65 -7.12
CA ASN A 88 -3.84 0.48 -6.36
C ASN A 88 -4.88 0.79 -5.27
N THR A 89 -5.26 2.06 -5.09
CA THR A 89 -6.26 2.44 -4.08
C THR A 89 -7.62 1.82 -4.39
N VAL A 90 -8.36 1.42 -3.35
CA VAL A 90 -9.77 1.06 -3.50
C VAL A 90 -10.58 2.31 -3.82
N SER A 91 -11.16 2.36 -5.02
CA SER A 91 -12.17 3.35 -5.40
C SER A 91 -13.51 2.64 -5.48
N SER A 92 -14.54 3.20 -4.85
CA SER A 92 -15.94 2.82 -5.06
C SER A 92 -16.41 3.16 -6.46
#